data_AF-A0A0C3P6F5-F1
#
_entry.id   AF-A0A0C3P6F5-F1
#
_cell.length_a   1.000
_cell.length_b   1.000
_cell.length_c   1.000
_cell.angle_alpha   90.00
_cell.angle_beta   90.00
_cell.angle_gamma   90.00
#
_symmetry.space_group_name_H-M   'P 1'
#
loop_
_entity.id
_entity.type
_entity.pdbx_description
1 polymer ?
#
loop_
_entity_poly.entity_id
_entity_poly.type
_entity_poly.pdbx_seq_one_letter_code
_entity_poly.pdbx_strand_id
1 'polypeptide(L)'
;MTFRDMFGANRDAGLDPVDGKSDEQPIVIPEVAAEVFELFLSVCYNKWRPDTSKMRDEMIFQLLELSRKYQSKAARDYALGRLKSRRWAIAPDKLVSVSLKYQIKETFQYAFNRLIRLHLNDLDCNLLTSPVWNTLIMVKERLDLHRHIVACEPPTMVHSKRCQDRRACNNDWRQVWWNGMGRFLLDGRNPLSYADAMQQFQQFDYGRVCPDCWRHMLDFCKTEKAFLHEDTLIEATCQDLAGRLIKEPLFDDVFVVD
;
A
#
# COMPACT_ATOMS: atom_id res chain seq x y z
N MET A 1 -7.10 10.54 -32.39
CA MET A 1 -5.97 9.79 -31.81
C MET A 1 -5.30 9.01 -32.93
N THR A 2 -4.01 9.24 -33.16
CA THR A 2 -3.24 8.57 -34.22
C THR A 2 -2.18 7.71 -33.55
N PHE A 3 -2.27 6.39 -33.65
CA PHE A 3 -1.31 5.46 -33.05
C PHE A 3 -0.01 5.39 -33.85
N ARG A 4 0.75 6.49 -33.92
CA ARG A 4 2.00 6.56 -34.70
C ARG A 4 2.98 5.45 -34.32
N ASP A 5 3.00 5.06 -33.04
CA ASP A 5 3.89 4.03 -32.51
C ASP A 5 3.44 2.60 -32.88
N MET A 6 2.22 2.42 -33.40
CA MET A 6 1.68 1.09 -33.79
C MET A 6 2.41 0.51 -35.01
N PHE A 7 2.86 1.36 -35.93
CA PHE A 7 3.66 0.94 -37.09
C PHE A 7 5.11 0.56 -36.71
N GLY A 8 5.53 0.84 -35.47
CA GLY A 8 6.79 0.36 -34.91
C GLY A 8 6.68 -1.02 -34.25
N ALA A 9 5.47 -1.54 -34.00
CA ALA A 9 5.26 -2.73 -33.19
C ALA A 9 5.90 -4.01 -33.76
N ASN A 10 5.90 -4.17 -35.09
CA ASN A 10 6.60 -5.28 -35.74
C ASN A 10 8.10 -5.22 -35.50
N ARG A 11 8.71 -4.02 -35.54
CA ARG A 11 10.13 -3.84 -35.28
C ARG A 11 10.48 -4.26 -33.85
N ASP A 12 9.63 -3.92 -32.87
CA ASP A 12 9.80 -4.34 -31.47
C ASP A 12 9.66 -5.87 -31.31
N ALA A 13 8.88 -6.52 -32.18
CA ALA A 13 8.70 -7.96 -32.23
C ALA A 13 9.80 -8.71 -33.02
N GLY A 14 10.78 -7.99 -33.58
CA GLY A 14 11.80 -8.57 -34.46
C GLY A 14 11.26 -8.98 -35.84
N LEU A 15 10.12 -8.41 -36.26
CA LEU A 15 9.47 -8.65 -37.54
C LEU A 15 9.70 -7.47 -38.50
N ASP A 16 9.59 -7.75 -39.80
CA ASP A 16 9.68 -6.71 -40.81
C ASP A 16 8.52 -5.69 -40.66
N PRO A 17 8.79 -4.38 -40.83
CA PRO A 17 7.75 -3.37 -40.80
C PRO A 17 6.73 -3.62 -41.91
N VAL A 18 5.45 -3.72 -41.54
CA VAL A 18 4.32 -3.82 -42.46
C VAL A 18 3.34 -2.68 -42.23
N ASP A 19 2.54 -2.36 -43.24
CA ASP A 19 1.59 -1.24 -43.18
C ASP A 19 0.22 -1.62 -42.61
N GLY A 20 -0.03 -2.91 -42.36
CA GLY A 20 -1.28 -3.38 -41.76
C GLY A 20 -2.48 -3.31 -42.70
N LYS A 21 -2.29 -3.21 -44.02
CA LYS A 21 -3.41 -3.02 -44.97
C LYS A 21 -4.19 -4.29 -45.31
N SER A 22 -3.68 -5.48 -44.99
CA SER A 22 -4.38 -6.74 -45.24
C SER A 22 -4.10 -7.77 -44.15
N ASP A 23 -4.93 -8.82 -44.09
CA ASP A 23 -4.79 -9.92 -43.14
C ASP A 23 -3.52 -10.74 -43.38
N GLU A 24 -2.96 -10.70 -44.61
CA GLU A 24 -1.69 -11.31 -44.97
C GLU A 24 -0.46 -10.49 -44.54
N GLN A 25 -0.64 -9.22 -44.17
CA GLN A 25 0.41 -8.33 -43.65
C GLN A 25 -0.03 -7.60 -42.37
N PRO A 26 -0.37 -8.34 -41.29
CA PRO A 26 -0.93 -7.74 -40.09
C PRO A 26 0.15 -7.02 -39.27
N ILE A 27 -0.24 -5.94 -38.58
CA ILE A 27 0.58 -5.36 -37.52
C ILE A 27 0.45 -6.27 -36.29
N VAL A 28 1.54 -6.91 -35.91
CA VAL A 28 1.59 -7.81 -34.76
C VAL A 28 1.92 -7.00 -33.51
N ILE A 29 1.04 -7.07 -32.52
CA ILE A 29 1.27 -6.49 -31.18
C ILE A 29 1.61 -7.65 -30.25
N PRO A 30 2.91 -7.93 -30.00
CA PRO A 30 3.31 -9.03 -29.15
C PRO A 30 2.86 -8.80 -27.70
N GLU A 31 2.69 -9.90 -26.96
CA GLU A 31 2.45 -9.90 -25.50
C GLU A 31 1.12 -9.28 -25.02
N VAL A 32 0.19 -9.01 -25.94
CA VAL A 32 -1.14 -8.46 -25.63
C VAL A 32 -2.21 -9.44 -26.08
N ALA A 33 -3.11 -9.81 -25.16
CA ALA A 33 -4.25 -10.65 -25.52
C ALA A 33 -5.23 -9.86 -26.40
N ALA A 34 -5.82 -10.51 -27.41
CA ALA A 34 -6.77 -9.88 -28.33
C ALA A 34 -7.92 -9.17 -27.59
N GLU A 35 -8.49 -9.81 -26.57
CA GLU A 35 -9.54 -9.23 -25.71
C GLU A 35 -9.11 -7.92 -25.01
N VAL A 36 -7.83 -7.77 -24.68
CA VAL A 36 -7.31 -6.55 -24.04
C VAL A 36 -7.10 -5.46 -25.07
N PHE A 37 -6.64 -5.81 -26.27
CA PHE A 37 -6.52 -4.85 -27.36
C PHE A 37 -7.89 -4.35 -27.82
N GLU A 38 -8.89 -5.22 -27.91
CA GLU A 38 -10.28 -4.84 -28.16
C GLU A 38 -10.79 -3.88 -27.08
N LEU A 39 -10.57 -4.20 -25.80
CA LEU A 39 -10.91 -3.31 -24.69
C LEU A 39 -10.21 -1.95 -24.82
N PHE A 40 -8.93 -1.93 -25.18
CA PHE A 40 -8.18 -0.71 -25.39
C PHE A 40 -8.81 0.17 -26.48
N LEU A 41 -9.08 -0.39 -27.66
CA LEU A 41 -9.77 0.32 -28.75
C LEU A 41 -11.16 0.81 -28.31
N SER A 42 -11.88 -0.04 -27.60
CA SER A 42 -13.22 0.24 -27.07
C SER A 42 -13.23 1.47 -26.16
N VAL A 43 -12.23 1.59 -25.28
CA VAL A 43 -12.04 2.76 -24.41
C VAL A 43 -11.61 3.98 -25.23
N CYS A 44 -10.68 3.84 -26.17
CA CYS A 44 -10.17 4.96 -26.98
C CYS A 44 -11.22 5.58 -27.90
N TYR A 45 -12.11 4.77 -28.47
CA TYR A 45 -13.16 5.25 -29.38
C TYR A 45 -14.51 5.48 -28.69
N ASN A 46 -14.63 5.16 -27.40
CA ASN A 46 -15.87 5.27 -26.62
C ASN A 46 -17.08 4.58 -27.27
N LYS A 47 -16.86 3.50 -28.04
CA LYS A 47 -17.91 2.83 -28.84
C LYS A 47 -18.54 1.64 -28.13
N TRP A 48 -17.85 1.04 -27.16
CA TRP A 48 -18.33 -0.14 -26.44
C TRP A 48 -17.68 -0.22 -25.06
N ARG A 49 -18.27 -0.98 -24.12
CA ARG A 49 -17.65 -1.28 -22.84
C ARG A 49 -17.95 -2.75 -22.52
N PRO A 50 -16.94 -3.65 -22.47
CA PRO A 50 -17.17 -5.03 -22.06
C PRO A 50 -17.66 -5.09 -20.61
N ASP A 51 -18.34 -6.19 -20.26
CA ASP A 51 -18.78 -6.44 -18.89
C ASP A 51 -17.57 -6.55 -17.96
N THR A 52 -17.36 -5.47 -17.21
CA THR A 52 -16.20 -5.33 -16.33
C THR A 52 -16.27 -6.11 -15.04
N SER A 53 -17.39 -6.76 -14.74
CA SER A 53 -17.50 -7.64 -13.57
C SER A 53 -16.58 -8.86 -13.66
N LYS A 54 -16.18 -9.25 -14.89
CA LYS A 54 -15.33 -10.42 -15.17
C LYS A 54 -13.88 -10.07 -15.52
N MET A 55 -13.51 -8.79 -15.46
CA MET A 55 -12.17 -8.36 -15.87
C MET A 55 -11.13 -8.90 -14.89
N ARG A 56 -10.14 -9.63 -15.40
CA ARG A 56 -9.01 -10.17 -14.61
C ARG A 56 -7.98 -9.08 -14.30
N ASP A 57 -7.18 -9.27 -13.26
CA ASP A 57 -6.15 -8.28 -12.88
C ASP A 57 -5.10 -8.13 -13.98
N GLU A 58 -4.73 -9.23 -14.63
CA GLU A 58 -3.81 -9.28 -15.78
C GLU A 58 -4.30 -8.39 -16.92
N MET A 59 -5.62 -8.32 -17.17
CA MET A 59 -6.17 -7.45 -18.19
C MET A 59 -6.01 -5.97 -17.82
N ILE A 60 -6.11 -5.63 -16.53
CA ILE A 60 -5.90 -4.24 -16.05
C ILE A 60 -4.43 -3.85 -16.28
N PHE A 61 -3.50 -4.75 -15.96
CA PHE A 61 -2.06 -4.50 -16.14
C PHE A 61 -1.68 -4.41 -17.61
N GLN A 62 -2.19 -5.29 -18.48
CA GLN A 62 -1.99 -5.19 -19.92
C GLN A 62 -2.62 -3.91 -20.50
N LEU A 63 -3.77 -3.46 -19.98
CA LEU A 63 -4.35 -2.18 -20.40
C LEU A 63 -3.49 -0.98 -19.97
N LEU A 64 -2.88 -1.03 -18.77
CA LEU A 64 -1.88 -0.04 -18.36
C LEU A 64 -0.66 -0.05 -19.29
N GLU A 65 -0.19 -1.23 -19.70
CA GLU A 65 0.90 -1.38 -20.67
C GLU A 65 0.55 -0.74 -22.02
N LEU A 66 -0.61 -1.05 -22.58
CA LEU A 66 -1.10 -0.45 -23.82
C LEU A 66 -1.27 1.06 -23.70
N SER A 67 -1.82 1.54 -22.57
CA SER A 67 -1.98 2.97 -22.33
C SER A 67 -0.65 3.72 -22.33
N ARG A 68 0.41 3.08 -21.81
CA ARG A 68 1.78 3.61 -21.81
C ARG A 68 2.38 3.55 -23.21
N LYS A 69 2.31 2.38 -23.86
CA LYS A 69 2.87 2.12 -25.19
C LYS A 69 2.29 3.06 -26.25
N TYR A 70 1.00 3.33 -26.17
CA TYR A 70 0.27 4.15 -27.14
C TYR A 70 -0.15 5.52 -26.60
N GLN A 71 0.40 5.93 -25.46
CA GLN A 71 0.20 7.25 -24.85
C GLN A 71 -1.29 7.65 -24.71
N SER A 72 -2.15 6.68 -24.37
CA SER A 72 -3.59 6.87 -24.30
C SER A 72 -4.04 7.20 -22.88
N LYS A 73 -4.31 8.49 -22.65
CA LYS A 73 -4.85 8.98 -21.37
C LYS A 73 -6.18 8.30 -21.01
N ALA A 74 -7.11 8.17 -21.97
CA ALA A 74 -8.40 7.54 -21.74
C ALA A 74 -8.27 6.07 -21.29
N ALA A 75 -7.39 5.30 -21.94
CA ALA A 75 -7.11 3.92 -21.54
C ALA A 75 -6.47 3.85 -20.15
N ARG A 76 -5.55 4.76 -19.84
CA ARG A 76 -4.91 4.83 -18.52
C ARG A 76 -5.93 5.16 -17.43
N ASP A 77 -6.72 6.21 -17.59
CA ASP A 77 -7.70 6.65 -16.60
C ASP A 77 -8.72 5.53 -16.32
N TYR A 78 -9.15 4.83 -17.38
CA TYR A 78 -10.02 3.67 -17.24
C TYR A 78 -9.36 2.54 -16.45
N ALA A 79 -8.12 2.17 -16.79
CA ALA A 79 -7.38 1.12 -16.10
C ALA A 79 -7.13 1.47 -14.62
N LEU A 80 -6.79 2.72 -14.32
CA LEU A 80 -6.60 3.22 -12.96
C LEU A 80 -7.90 3.17 -12.17
N GLY A 81 -9.04 3.52 -12.77
CA GLY A 81 -10.35 3.39 -12.15
C GLY A 81 -10.67 1.94 -11.75
N ARG A 82 -10.32 0.97 -12.61
CA ARG A 82 -10.49 -0.47 -12.33
C ARG A 82 -9.51 -0.98 -11.29
N LEU A 83 -8.25 -0.54 -11.34
CA LEU A 83 -7.25 -0.87 -10.35
C LEU A 83 -7.68 -0.39 -8.96
N LYS A 84 -8.18 0.85 -8.86
CA LYS A 84 -8.63 1.45 -7.60
C LYS A 84 -9.79 0.69 -6.95
N SER A 85 -10.74 0.19 -7.74
CA SER A 85 -11.89 -0.56 -7.17
C SER A 85 -11.54 -1.99 -6.73
N ARG A 86 -10.44 -2.56 -7.24
CA ARG A 86 -10.04 -3.95 -6.98
C ARG A 86 -8.75 -4.10 -6.18
N ARG A 87 -8.04 -3.01 -5.88
CA ARG A 87 -6.74 -3.01 -5.19
C ARG A 87 -6.71 -3.75 -3.84
N TRP A 88 -7.84 -3.90 -3.15
CA TRP A 88 -7.89 -4.65 -1.89
C TRP A 88 -7.69 -6.16 -2.08
N ALA A 89 -8.10 -6.71 -3.22
CA ALA A 89 -8.00 -8.14 -3.54
C ALA A 89 -6.62 -8.53 -4.11
N ILE A 90 -5.83 -7.55 -4.54
CA ILE A 90 -4.50 -7.78 -5.13
C ILE A 90 -3.46 -7.81 -4.01
N ALA A 91 -2.50 -8.75 -4.11
CA ALA A 91 -1.38 -8.87 -3.19
C ALA A 91 -0.55 -7.56 -3.13
N PRO A 92 -0.14 -7.09 -1.94
CA PRO A 92 0.55 -5.80 -1.80
C PRO A 92 1.87 -5.69 -2.57
N ASP A 93 2.66 -6.76 -2.62
CA ASP A 93 3.93 -6.83 -3.36
C ASP A 93 3.71 -6.69 -4.88
N LYS A 94 2.71 -7.40 -5.44
CA LYS A 94 2.28 -7.26 -6.83
C LYS A 94 1.82 -5.83 -7.12
N LEU A 95 1.05 -5.21 -6.22
CA LEU A 95 0.64 -3.81 -6.38
C LEU A 95 1.81 -2.84 -6.35
N VAL A 96 2.80 -3.04 -5.47
CA VAL A 96 4.01 -2.20 -5.45
C VAL A 96 4.75 -2.34 -6.78
N SER A 97 4.96 -3.56 -7.27
CA SER A 97 5.62 -3.83 -8.55
C SER A 97 4.91 -3.14 -9.71
N VAL A 98 3.59 -3.30 -9.82
CA VAL A 98 2.75 -2.64 -10.84
C VAL A 98 2.81 -1.12 -10.72
N SER A 99 2.75 -0.58 -9.50
CA SER A 99 2.76 0.87 -9.28
C SER A 99 4.11 1.50 -9.65
N LEU A 100 5.21 0.79 -9.41
CA LEU A 100 6.53 1.20 -9.88
C LEU A 100 6.64 1.09 -11.39
N LYS A 101 6.20 -0.01 -12.00
CA LYS A 101 6.26 -0.21 -13.46
C LYS A 101 5.49 0.87 -14.22
N TYR A 102 4.30 1.22 -13.75
CA TYR A 102 3.38 2.16 -14.43
C TYR A 102 3.34 3.55 -13.82
N GLN A 103 4.21 3.83 -12.85
CA GLN A 103 4.37 5.13 -12.20
C GLN A 103 3.04 5.65 -11.64
N ILE A 104 2.46 4.92 -10.67
CA ILE A 104 1.13 5.20 -10.08
C ILE A 104 1.29 5.48 -8.59
N LYS A 105 1.37 6.77 -8.22
CA LYS A 105 1.74 7.16 -6.85
C LYS A 105 0.72 6.71 -5.80
N GLU A 106 -0.57 6.96 -6.05
CA GLU A 106 -1.65 6.62 -5.09
C GLU A 106 -1.68 5.11 -4.80
N THR A 107 -1.53 4.28 -5.83
CA THR A 107 -1.56 2.82 -5.67
C THR A 107 -0.31 2.31 -4.96
N PHE A 108 0.85 2.89 -5.24
CA PHE A 108 2.08 2.57 -4.51
C PHE A 108 1.92 2.85 -3.03
N GLN A 109 1.41 4.04 -2.67
CA GLN A 109 1.24 4.42 -1.28
C GLN A 109 0.27 3.50 -0.55
N TYR A 110 -0.85 3.17 -1.17
CA TYR A 110 -1.81 2.20 -0.65
C TYR A 110 -1.17 0.82 -0.45
N ALA A 111 -0.42 0.33 -1.43
CA ALA A 111 0.19 -0.98 -1.40
C ALA A 111 1.31 -1.07 -0.34
N PHE A 112 2.15 -0.05 -0.24
CA PHE A 112 3.25 -0.01 0.74
C PHE A 112 2.72 -0.03 2.19
N ASN A 113 1.65 0.69 2.48
CA ASN A 113 0.99 0.66 3.80
C ASN A 113 0.43 -0.73 4.16
N ARG A 114 0.05 -1.55 3.18
CA ARG A 114 -0.35 -2.94 3.42
C ARG A 114 0.87 -3.85 3.54
N LEU A 115 1.88 -3.64 2.70
CA LEU A 115 3.10 -4.41 2.64
C LEU A 115 3.85 -4.38 3.98
N ILE A 116 3.91 -3.23 4.64
CA ILE A 116 4.62 -3.07 5.92
C ILE A 116 4.02 -3.86 7.07
N ARG A 117 2.77 -4.32 6.94
CA ARG A 117 2.10 -5.15 7.95
C ARG A 117 2.37 -6.64 7.78
N LEU A 118 2.90 -7.07 6.63
CA LEU A 118 3.21 -8.46 6.35
C LEU A 118 4.57 -8.87 6.92
N HIS A 119 4.77 -10.16 7.18
CA HIS A 119 6.10 -10.68 7.49
C HIS A 119 6.96 -10.70 6.22
N LEU A 120 8.25 -10.41 6.36
CA LEU A 120 9.17 -10.37 5.21
C LEU A 120 9.24 -11.73 4.49
N ASN A 121 9.07 -12.83 5.22
CA ASN A 121 9.08 -14.19 4.67
C ASN A 121 7.85 -14.52 3.82
N ASP A 122 6.78 -13.73 3.94
CA ASP A 122 5.53 -13.95 3.19
C ASP A 122 5.52 -13.20 1.84
N LEU A 123 6.59 -12.48 1.52
CA LEU A 123 6.69 -11.63 0.33
C LEU A 123 7.43 -12.34 -0.81
N ASP A 124 7.00 -12.11 -2.05
CA ASP A 124 7.75 -12.55 -3.22
C ASP A 124 9.02 -11.68 -3.41
N CYS A 125 10.18 -12.30 -3.23
CA CYS A 125 11.48 -11.65 -3.37
C CYS A 125 11.75 -11.07 -4.76
N ASN A 126 11.06 -11.56 -5.79
CA ASN A 126 11.29 -11.17 -7.18
C ASN A 126 10.48 -9.95 -7.61
N LEU A 127 9.45 -9.56 -6.86
CA LEU A 127 8.52 -8.48 -7.25
C LEU A 127 8.97 -7.09 -6.79
N LEU A 128 9.75 -7.02 -5.71
CA LEU A 128 10.15 -5.77 -5.09
C LEU A 128 11.57 -5.36 -5.51
N THR A 129 11.75 -4.06 -5.77
CA THR A 129 13.07 -3.51 -6.10
C THR A 129 13.94 -3.33 -4.84
N SER A 130 15.26 -3.29 -5.00
CA SER A 130 16.19 -3.09 -3.86
C SER A 130 15.87 -1.85 -3.01
N PRO A 131 15.52 -0.67 -3.58
CA PRO A 131 15.11 0.50 -2.79
C PRO A 131 13.88 0.25 -1.91
N VAL A 132 12.90 -0.53 -2.40
CA VAL A 132 11.71 -0.89 -1.62
C VAL A 132 12.11 -1.85 -0.50
N TRP A 133 12.88 -2.89 -0.80
CA TRP A 133 13.38 -3.84 0.19
C TRP A 133 14.15 -3.15 1.32
N ASN A 134 15.13 -2.33 0.97
CA ASN A 134 15.94 -1.61 1.96
C ASN A 134 15.07 -0.72 2.86
N THR A 135 14.13 0.00 2.25
CA THR A 135 13.24 0.89 3.01
C THR A 135 12.31 0.08 3.92
N LEU A 136 11.74 -1.03 3.43
CA LEU A 136 10.86 -1.91 4.20
C LEU A 136 11.58 -2.49 5.43
N ILE A 137 12.81 -2.99 5.25
CA ILE A 137 13.64 -3.54 6.33
C ILE A 137 13.94 -2.44 7.35
N MET A 138 14.40 -1.26 6.90
CA MET A 138 14.74 -0.16 7.79
C MET A 138 13.55 0.35 8.62
N VAL A 139 12.37 0.47 8.02
CA VAL A 139 11.19 0.93 8.77
C VAL A 139 10.73 -0.13 9.76
N LYS A 140 10.72 -1.41 9.36
CA LYS A 140 10.36 -2.50 10.28
C LYS A 140 11.29 -2.56 11.48
N GLU A 141 12.60 -2.47 11.27
CA GLU A 141 13.59 -2.43 12.36
C GLU A 141 13.32 -1.26 13.31
N ARG A 142 13.03 -0.07 12.78
CA ARG A 142 12.69 1.11 13.61
C ARG A 142 11.40 0.92 14.39
N LEU A 143 10.37 0.35 13.77
CA LEU A 143 9.09 0.06 14.44
C LEU A 143 9.30 -0.98 15.55
N ASP A 144 10.06 -2.03 15.29
CA ASP A 144 10.35 -3.06 16.27
C ASP A 144 11.16 -2.50 17.44
N LEU A 145 12.19 -1.68 17.19
CA LEU A 145 12.92 -0.98 18.25
C LEU A 145 11.98 -0.10 19.09
N HIS A 146 11.11 0.69 18.44
CA HIS A 146 10.15 1.54 19.15
C HIS A 146 9.18 0.71 20.00
N ARG A 147 8.70 -0.44 19.48
CA ARG A 147 7.85 -1.38 20.23
C ARG A 147 8.55 -1.93 21.46
N HIS A 148 9.83 -2.27 21.36
CA HIS A 148 10.63 -2.69 22.51
C HIS A 148 10.76 -1.59 23.57
N ILE A 149 10.99 -0.34 23.16
CA ILE A 149 11.03 0.80 24.08
C ILE A 149 9.69 0.95 24.79
N VAL A 150 8.58 1.04 24.05
CA VAL A 150 7.24 1.21 24.62
C VAL A 150 6.87 0.04 25.53
N ALA A 151 7.21 -1.20 25.16
CA ALA A 151 6.95 -2.38 25.97
C ALA A 151 7.72 -2.39 27.30
N CYS A 152 8.99 -1.99 27.28
CA CYS A 152 9.87 -2.02 28.44
C CYS A 152 9.75 -0.78 29.34
N GLU A 153 9.32 0.35 28.78
CA GLU A 153 9.24 1.64 29.48
C GLU A 153 7.78 2.06 29.70
N PRO A 154 7.14 1.59 30.80
CA PRO A 154 5.80 2.03 31.14
C PRO A 154 5.78 3.55 31.37
N PRO A 155 4.73 4.26 30.90
CA PRO A 155 4.59 5.67 31.21
C PRO A 155 4.44 5.87 32.72
N THR A 156 4.80 7.06 33.20
CA THR A 156 4.67 7.38 34.63
C THR A 156 3.20 7.34 35.04
N MET A 157 2.91 6.65 36.15
CA MET A 157 1.54 6.52 36.66
C MET A 157 0.96 7.88 37.05
N VAL A 158 -0.19 8.23 36.45
CA VAL A 158 -0.96 9.45 36.75
C VAL A 158 -2.15 9.08 37.64
N HIS A 159 -2.16 9.61 38.86
CA HIS A 159 -3.20 9.29 39.85
C HIS A 159 -4.41 10.20 39.71
N SER A 160 -5.61 9.62 39.80
CA SER A 160 -6.83 10.40 40.05
C SER A 160 -6.79 11.05 41.43
N LYS A 161 -7.46 12.20 41.58
CA LYS A 161 -7.67 12.86 42.89
C LYS A 161 -8.41 11.95 43.88
N ARG A 162 -9.15 10.96 43.39
CA ARG A 162 -9.92 9.98 44.17
C ARG A 162 -9.12 8.71 44.53
N CYS A 163 -7.85 8.62 44.12
CA CYS A 163 -7.00 7.47 44.43
C CYS A 163 -6.71 7.40 45.94
N GLN A 164 -7.16 6.33 46.59
CA GLN A 164 -6.97 6.10 48.02
C GLN A 164 -5.63 5.41 48.33
N ASP A 165 -5.14 4.56 47.43
CA ASP A 165 -3.87 3.84 47.59
C ASP A 165 -2.95 4.04 46.37
N ARG A 166 -2.21 5.16 46.40
CA ARG A 166 -1.24 5.50 45.35
C ARG A 166 -0.07 4.53 45.30
N ARG A 167 0.27 3.91 46.43
CA ARG A 167 1.43 3.00 46.53
C ARG A 167 1.11 1.68 45.83
N ALA A 168 -0.07 1.09 46.09
CA ALA A 168 -0.51 -0.12 45.40
C ALA A 168 -0.60 0.11 43.88
N CYS A 169 -1.21 1.23 43.45
CA CYS A 169 -1.29 1.59 42.04
C CYS A 169 0.09 1.69 41.37
N ASN A 170 1.05 2.38 42.00
CA ASN A 170 2.41 2.50 41.45
C ASN A 170 3.14 1.15 41.37
N ASN A 171 2.99 0.31 42.40
CA ASN A 171 3.64 -0.98 42.48
C ASN A 171 3.12 -1.94 41.40
N ASP A 172 1.80 -1.97 41.20
CA ASP A 172 1.17 -2.90 40.25
C ASP A 172 1.25 -2.37 38.80
N TRP A 173 1.32 -1.05 38.58
CA TRP A 173 1.31 -0.46 37.24
C TRP A 173 2.35 -1.04 36.29
N ARG A 174 3.60 -1.22 36.76
CA ARG A 174 4.66 -1.80 35.91
C ARG A 174 4.33 -3.23 35.48
N GLN A 175 3.72 -4.02 36.37
CA GLN A 175 3.33 -5.39 36.05
C GLN A 175 2.13 -5.43 35.09
N VAL A 176 1.14 -4.56 35.30
CA VAL A 176 -0.01 -4.41 34.40
C VAL A 176 0.46 -4.02 32.99
N TRP A 177 1.36 -3.04 32.89
CA TRP A 177 1.91 -2.63 31.60
C TRP A 177 2.66 -3.75 30.90
N TRP A 178 3.60 -4.40 31.59
CA TRP A 178 4.39 -5.48 31.01
C TRP A 178 3.52 -6.66 30.57
N ASN A 179 2.60 -7.12 31.43
CA ASN A 179 1.76 -8.28 31.13
C ASN A 179 0.64 -7.98 30.13
N GLY A 180 0.24 -6.72 29.99
CA GLY A 180 -0.68 -6.26 28.94
C GLY A 180 0.10 -5.74 27.74
N MET A 181 0.31 -4.41 27.70
CA MET A 181 0.94 -3.71 26.56
C MET A 181 2.26 -4.34 26.11
N GLY A 182 3.16 -4.67 27.05
CA GLY A 182 4.46 -5.26 26.72
C GLY A 182 4.33 -6.56 25.95
N ARG A 183 3.46 -7.48 26.40
CA ARG A 183 3.20 -8.74 25.68
C ARG A 183 2.46 -8.54 24.36
N PHE A 184 1.50 -7.61 24.30
CA PHE A 184 0.77 -7.32 23.07
C PHE A 184 1.66 -6.79 21.94
N LEU A 185 2.66 -5.98 22.29
CA LEU A 185 3.60 -5.42 21.30
C LEU A 185 4.73 -6.40 20.94
N LEU A 186 5.12 -7.28 21.86
CA LEU A 186 6.28 -8.18 21.70
C LEU A 186 5.90 -9.64 21.39
N ASP A 187 4.63 -9.95 21.15
CA ASP A 187 4.23 -11.29 20.74
C ASP A 187 4.81 -11.62 19.35
N GLY A 188 5.87 -12.43 19.31
CA GLY A 188 6.51 -12.83 18.06
C GLY A 188 5.65 -13.70 17.14
N ARG A 189 4.51 -14.23 17.62
CA ARG A 189 3.56 -14.99 16.78
C ARG A 189 2.52 -14.10 16.14
N ASN A 190 2.12 -13.04 16.81
CA ASN A 190 1.08 -12.13 16.35
C ASN A 190 1.30 -10.71 16.93
N PRO A 191 2.33 -9.99 16.46
CA PRO A 191 2.63 -8.68 16.99
C PRO A 191 1.50 -7.71 16.62
N LEU A 192 0.90 -7.08 17.63
CA LEU A 192 -0.19 -6.14 17.40
C LEU A 192 0.34 -4.77 16.99
N SER A 193 -0.43 -4.07 16.15
CA SER A 193 -0.24 -2.63 15.94
C SER A 193 -0.48 -1.88 17.26
N TYR A 194 0.01 -0.64 17.37
CA TYR A 194 -0.28 0.18 18.56
C TYR A 194 -1.78 0.37 18.81
N ALA A 195 -2.56 0.52 17.73
CA ALA A 195 -4.01 0.67 17.82
C ALA A 195 -4.68 -0.60 18.35
N ASP A 196 -4.30 -1.77 17.82
CA ASP A 196 -4.88 -3.05 18.23
C ASP A 196 -4.45 -3.42 19.66
N ALA A 197 -3.17 -3.19 20.00
CA ALA A 197 -2.65 -3.38 21.35
C ALA A 197 -3.38 -2.49 22.36
N MET A 198 -3.64 -1.23 22.01
CA MET A 198 -4.40 -0.30 22.86
C MET A 198 -5.86 -0.74 23.01
N GLN A 199 -6.49 -1.27 21.97
CA GLN A 199 -7.86 -1.80 22.05
C GLN A 199 -7.94 -2.99 23.01
N GLN A 200 -6.98 -3.93 22.94
CA GLN A 200 -6.92 -5.05 23.87
C GLN A 200 -6.56 -4.62 25.29
N PHE A 201 -5.62 -3.67 25.43
CA PHE A 201 -5.18 -3.19 26.73
C PHE A 201 -6.31 -2.53 27.52
N GLN A 202 -7.25 -1.83 26.87
CA GLN A 202 -8.43 -1.25 27.53
C GLN A 202 -9.30 -2.27 28.27
N GLN A 203 -9.29 -3.53 27.83
CA GLN A 203 -10.07 -4.63 28.39
C GLN A 203 -9.24 -5.51 29.33
N PHE A 204 -7.97 -5.17 29.57
CA PHE A 204 -7.03 -5.96 30.35
C PHE A 204 -7.32 -5.89 31.86
N ASP A 205 -6.97 -6.96 32.59
CA ASP A 205 -7.04 -6.98 34.05
C ASP A 205 -5.97 -6.06 34.64
N TYR A 206 -6.40 -4.94 35.22
CA TYR A 206 -5.54 -3.92 35.81
C TYR A 206 -5.26 -4.15 37.31
N GLY A 207 -5.57 -5.34 37.84
CA GLY A 207 -5.18 -5.76 39.18
C GLY A 207 -5.66 -4.80 40.28
N ARG A 208 -4.73 -4.30 41.11
CA ARG A 208 -5.06 -3.34 42.18
C ARG A 208 -4.94 -1.88 41.75
N VAL A 209 -4.72 -1.59 40.46
CA VAL A 209 -4.77 -0.22 39.97
C VAL A 209 -6.19 0.31 40.15
N CYS A 210 -6.31 1.50 40.74
CA CYS A 210 -7.62 2.09 40.97
C CYS A 210 -8.35 2.36 39.63
N PRO A 211 -9.66 2.11 39.49
CA PRO A 211 -10.36 2.27 38.21
C PRO A 211 -10.27 3.68 37.61
N ASP A 212 -10.29 4.73 38.44
CA ASP A 212 -10.13 6.11 37.97
C ASP A 212 -8.70 6.39 37.47
N CYS A 213 -7.70 5.81 38.13
CA CYS A 213 -6.31 5.91 37.76
C CYS A 213 -6.05 5.19 36.43
N TRP A 214 -6.66 4.01 36.27
CA TRP A 214 -6.65 3.24 35.03
C TRP A 214 -7.22 4.03 33.85
N ARG A 215 -8.40 4.63 34.01
CA ARG A 215 -9.01 5.47 32.95
C ARG A 215 -8.10 6.65 32.58
N HIS A 216 -7.54 7.35 33.56
CA HIS A 216 -6.58 8.43 33.30
C HIS A 216 -5.35 7.94 32.52
N MET A 217 -4.82 6.76 32.85
CA MET A 217 -3.71 6.18 32.11
C MET A 217 -4.08 5.81 30.67
N LEU A 218 -5.28 5.26 30.46
CA LEU A 218 -5.77 4.96 29.10
C LEU A 218 -5.93 6.24 28.27
N ASP A 219 -6.51 7.29 28.85
CA ASP A 219 -6.66 8.58 28.18
C ASP A 219 -5.29 9.19 27.88
N PHE A 220 -4.37 9.18 28.84
CA PHE A 220 -2.99 9.61 28.65
C PHE A 220 -2.34 8.87 27.46
N CYS A 221 -2.39 7.55 27.43
CA CYS A 221 -1.81 6.76 26.35
C CYS A 221 -2.44 7.06 24.98
N LYS A 222 -3.76 7.32 24.91
CA LYS A 222 -4.44 7.68 23.66
C LYS A 222 -4.05 9.07 23.15
N THR A 223 -3.74 9.99 24.05
CA THR A 223 -3.33 11.36 23.68
C THR A 223 -1.84 11.50 23.39
N GLU A 224 -1.03 10.56 23.84
CA GLU A 224 0.42 10.59 23.70
C GLU A 224 0.90 10.24 22.30
N LYS A 225 2.00 10.88 21.89
CA LYS A 225 2.56 10.75 20.52
C LYS A 225 3.14 9.38 20.23
N ALA A 226 3.48 8.59 21.25
CA ALA A 226 4.08 7.27 21.07
C ALA A 226 3.19 6.33 20.24
N PHE A 227 1.87 6.38 20.44
CA PHE A 227 0.91 5.53 19.72
C PHE A 227 0.60 6.04 18.31
N LEU A 228 0.95 7.29 17.99
CA LEU A 228 0.88 7.87 16.64
C LEU A 228 2.18 7.72 15.85
N HIS A 229 3.25 7.26 16.51
CA HIS A 229 4.58 7.20 15.91
C HIS A 229 4.63 6.22 14.73
N GLU A 230 3.95 5.07 14.85
CA GLU A 230 3.91 4.06 13.79
C GLU A 230 3.31 4.62 12.49
N ASP A 231 2.09 5.17 12.55
CA ASP A 231 1.42 5.73 11.38
C ASP A 231 2.21 6.90 10.78
N THR A 232 2.75 7.80 11.62
CA THR A 232 3.55 8.94 11.17
C THR A 232 4.83 8.49 10.46
N LEU A 233 5.53 7.50 11.02
CA LEU A 233 6.76 6.96 10.44
C LEU A 233 6.49 6.26 9.12
N ILE A 234 5.44 5.44 9.06
CA ILE A 234 5.04 4.73 7.84
C ILE A 234 4.66 5.73 6.76
N GLU A 235 3.81 6.72 7.08
CA GLU A 235 3.35 7.72 6.13
C GLU A 235 4.51 8.55 5.58
N ALA A 236 5.36 9.10 6.46
CA ALA A 236 6.51 9.92 6.05
C ALA A 236 7.47 9.12 5.17
N THR A 237 7.75 7.86 5.54
CA THR A 237 8.63 7.00 4.75
C THR A 237 8.02 6.65 3.39
N CYS A 238 6.72 6.36 3.37
CA CYS A 238 6.00 6.05 2.15
C CYS A 238 5.98 7.24 1.18
N GLN A 239 5.74 8.45 1.68
CA GLN A 239 5.76 9.68 0.90
C GLN A 239 7.15 9.97 0.33
N ASP A 240 8.20 9.86 1.14
CA ASP A 240 9.58 10.05 0.70
C ASP A 240 9.99 9.03 -0.38
N LEU A 241 9.73 7.74 -0.14
CA LEU A 241 10.06 6.68 -1.09
C LEU A 241 9.30 6.85 -2.41
N ALA A 242 8.00 7.17 -2.34
CA ALA A 242 7.20 7.44 -3.54
C ALA A 242 7.73 8.64 -4.31
N GLY A 243 8.13 9.71 -3.62
CA GLY A 243 8.71 10.91 -4.25
C GLY A 243 10.04 10.63 -4.96
N ARG A 244 10.84 9.68 -4.45
CA ARG A 244 12.11 9.26 -5.07
C ARG A 244 11.92 8.31 -6.25
N LEU A 245 10.96 7.39 -6.17
CA LEU A 245 10.81 6.29 -7.13
C LEU A 245 9.77 6.52 -8.23
N ILE A 246 8.79 7.40 -8.00
CA ILE A 246 7.65 7.58 -8.90
C ILE A 246 7.65 8.97 -9.52
N LYS A 247 7.64 9.00 -10.85
CA LYS A 247 7.48 10.17 -11.71
C LYS A 247 6.24 9.94 -12.56
N GLU A 248 5.11 10.49 -12.13
CA GLU A 248 3.85 10.28 -12.83
C GLU A 248 3.91 10.88 -14.25
N PRO A 249 3.45 10.14 -15.27
CA PRO A 249 3.46 10.63 -16.64
C PRO A 249 2.53 11.82 -16.80
N LEU A 250 3.02 12.86 -17.47
CA LEU A 250 2.19 13.95 -17.97
C LEU A 250 1.56 13.48 -19.29
N PHE A 251 0.23 13.48 -19.34
CA PHE A 251 -0.47 13.37 -20.62
C PHE A 251 -0.83 14.80 -20.99
N ASP A 252 -0.18 15.35 -22.01
CA ASP A 252 -0.59 16.64 -22.55
C ASP A 252 -2.05 16.51 -23.01
N ASP A 253 -2.90 17.43 -22.55
CA ASP A 253 -4.27 17.52 -23.03
C ASP A 253 -4.21 17.91 -24.51
N VAL A 254 -4.21 16.91 -25.39
CA VAL A 254 -4.43 17.13 -26.82
C VAL A 254 -5.89 17.53 -26.95
N PHE A 255 -6.12 18.84 -26.87
CA PHE A 255 -7.40 19.46 -27.20
C PHE A 255 -7.87 18.92 -28.55
N VAL A 256 -9.11 18.43 -28.54
CA VAL A 256 -9.86 18.09 -29.75
C VAL A 256 -9.97 19.38 -30.56
N VAL A 257 -9.28 19.42 -31.70
CA VAL A 257 -9.58 20.41 -32.74
C VAL A 257 -10.73 19.81 -33.55
N ASP A 258 -11.83 20.56 -33.59
CA ASP A 258 -13.08 20.27 -34.29
C ASP A 258 -12.89 19.87 -35.78
#